data_AF-A0A2E1J5Y7-F1
#
_entry.id   AF-A0A2E1J5Y7-F1
#
_cell.length_a   1.000
_cell.length_b   1.000
_cell.length_c   1.000
_cell.angle_alpha   90.00
_cell.angle_beta   90.00
_cell.angle_gamma   90.00
#
_symmetry.space_group_name_H-M   'P 1'
#
loop_
_entity.id
_entity.type
_entity.pdbx_description
1 polymer ?
#
loop_
_entity_poly.entity_id
_entity_poly.type
_entity_poly.pdbx_seq_one_letter_code
_entity_poly.pdbx_strand_id
1 'polypeptide(L)'
;MELFSDANYDAFMSRISATPSHILYRTLQNLSRLFLAIIMAVGSLTILSVSTESLSQAHAATPEKLGTFRYWRIYQLGSGVNKVCYMLSEPVEKLPRNVRRGKIYFSIMHHPANSVRNEASVSIGYPFSSKSNPYARVGTDSFDFDSGVQMDADPSWAWLRNPAHHDRLIDMMKRGNQLVFKGTSARGTLTTDTYSLLGFSKALARLNQACPPV
;
A
#
# COMPACT_ATOMS: atom_id res chain seq x y z
N MET A 1 9.42 -8.50 -9.02
CA MET A 1 8.60 -8.64 -7.80
C MET A 1 8.23 -7.23 -7.39
N GLU A 2 7.36 -6.58 -8.16
CA GLU A 2 7.09 -5.13 -8.08
C GLU A 2 5.65 -4.91 -7.64
N LEU A 3 5.25 -5.54 -6.55
CA LEU A 3 3.96 -5.23 -5.94
C LEU A 3 3.94 -3.85 -5.29
N PHE A 4 5.14 -3.35 -4.98
CA PHE A 4 5.43 -2.02 -4.53
C PHE A 4 6.65 -1.58 -5.34
N SER A 5 6.45 -1.06 -6.56
CA SER A 5 7.47 -0.15 -7.09
C SER A 5 7.46 1.10 -6.20
N ASP A 6 8.62 1.75 -6.05
CA ASP A 6 8.75 2.93 -5.18
C ASP A 6 7.68 3.99 -5.49
N ALA A 7 7.22 4.10 -6.75
CA ALA A 7 6.12 4.99 -7.14
C ALA A 7 4.77 4.68 -6.47
N ASN A 8 4.42 3.40 -6.30
CA ASN A 8 3.17 3.00 -5.65
C ASN A 8 3.26 3.14 -4.12
N TYR A 9 4.45 2.92 -3.57
CA TYR A 9 4.76 3.21 -2.17
C TYR A 9 4.75 4.72 -1.89
N ASP A 10 5.34 5.54 -2.75
CA ASP A 10 5.39 7.00 -2.58
C ASP A 10 4.00 7.64 -2.72
N ALA A 11 3.18 7.17 -3.65
CA ALA A 11 1.77 7.58 -3.75
C ALA A 11 0.98 7.18 -2.49
N PHE A 12 1.20 5.99 -1.95
CA PHE A 12 0.64 5.53 -0.68
C PHE A 12 1.16 6.35 0.52
N MET A 13 2.45 6.60 0.61
CA MET A 13 3.09 7.39 1.67
C MET A 13 2.64 8.84 1.65
N SER A 14 2.43 9.42 0.46
CA SER A 14 1.86 10.76 0.30
C SER A 14 0.49 10.88 0.97
N ARG A 15 -0.30 9.80 1.00
CA ARG A 15 -1.62 9.75 1.66
C ARG A 15 -1.53 9.69 3.18
N ILE A 16 -0.54 8.98 3.72
CA ILE A 16 -0.41 8.92 5.18
C ILE A 16 0.24 10.20 5.75
N SER A 17 1.09 10.86 4.98
CA SER A 17 1.73 12.12 5.37
C SER A 17 0.81 13.36 5.30
N ALA A 18 -0.44 13.22 4.87
CA ALA A 18 -1.43 14.30 4.89
C ALA A 18 -2.01 14.52 6.30
N THR A 19 -1.12 14.78 7.26
CA THR A 19 -1.46 15.44 8.53
C THR A 19 -1.11 16.93 8.43
N PRO A 20 -1.82 17.84 9.13
CA PRO A 20 -1.68 19.30 8.97
C PRO A 20 -0.26 19.86 9.19
N SER A 21 0.62 19.08 9.82
CA SER A 21 2.00 19.42 10.13
C SER A 21 2.92 19.57 8.91
N HIS A 22 2.55 19.03 7.73
CA HIS A 22 3.40 19.08 6.54
C HIS A 22 3.22 20.31 5.63
N ILE A 23 2.12 21.06 5.75
CA ILE A 23 1.92 22.34 5.02
C ILE A 23 2.90 23.39 5.56
N LEU A 24 3.22 23.33 6.85
CA LEU A 24 4.24 24.18 7.48
C LEU A 24 5.65 23.83 6.99
N TYR A 25 5.97 22.55 6.79
CA TYR A 25 7.31 22.15 6.35
C TYR A 25 7.61 22.54 4.88
N ARG A 26 6.63 22.38 3.98
CA ARG A 26 6.77 22.81 2.57
C ARG A 26 6.82 24.32 2.40
N THR A 27 6.09 25.08 3.22
CA THR A 27 6.18 26.55 3.22
C THR A 27 7.52 27.02 3.81
N LEU A 28 8.03 26.39 4.87
CA LEU A 28 9.33 26.70 5.46
C LEU A 28 10.53 26.39 4.52
N GLN A 29 10.47 25.32 3.72
CA GLN A 29 11.50 25.04 2.71
C GLN A 29 11.55 26.10 1.60
N ASN A 30 10.41 26.58 1.13
CA ASN A 30 10.36 27.67 0.14
C ASN A 30 10.77 29.03 0.75
N LEU A 31 10.50 29.27 2.04
CA LEU A 31 10.93 30.48 2.74
C LEU A 31 12.44 30.50 3.05
N SER A 32 13.07 29.33 3.25
CA SER A 32 14.53 29.23 3.41
C SER A 32 15.31 29.64 2.16
N ARG A 33 14.71 29.47 0.97
CA ARG A 33 15.30 29.90 -0.31
C ARG A 33 15.16 31.41 -0.56
N LEU A 34 14.24 32.09 0.12
CA LEU A 34 14.12 33.55 0.05
C LEU A 34 15.05 34.28 1.03
N PHE A 35 15.56 33.64 2.07
CA PHE A 35 16.48 34.28 3.04
C PHE A 35 17.97 34.17 2.70
N LEU A 36 18.36 33.36 1.71
CA LEU A 36 19.77 33.23 1.30
C LEU A 36 20.22 34.23 0.20
N ALA A 37 19.32 35.08 -0.30
CA ALA A 37 19.65 36.02 -1.37
C ALA A 37 20.16 37.41 -0.88
N ILE A 38 20.23 37.68 0.43
CA ILE A 38 20.56 39.02 0.96
C ILE A 38 21.92 39.10 1.68
N ILE A 39 22.59 37.97 2.01
CA ILE A 39 23.89 38.00 2.70
C ILE A 39 25.03 37.60 1.75
N MET A 40 25.15 38.30 0.62
CA MET A 40 26.33 38.22 -0.26
C MET A 40 26.77 39.63 -0.65
N ALA A 41 27.08 40.45 0.34
CA ALA A 41 27.93 41.61 0.13
C ALA A 41 28.83 41.78 1.35
N VAL A 42 30.14 41.71 1.07
CA VAL A 42 31.30 42.03 1.93
C VAL A 42 32.01 40.83 2.58
N GLY A 43 33.19 40.52 2.03
CA GLY A 43 34.33 39.99 2.80
C GLY A 43 34.90 38.65 2.32
N SER A 44 36.03 38.72 1.59
CA SER A 44 36.85 37.59 1.11
C SER A 44 37.25 36.58 2.19
N LEU A 45 37.23 35.27 1.85
CA LEU A 45 38.38 34.36 1.96
C LEU A 45 38.11 33.03 1.23
N THR A 46 39.03 32.63 0.37
CA THR A 46 39.02 31.40 -0.43
C THR A 46 39.24 30.14 0.41
N ILE A 47 38.28 29.21 0.41
CA ILE A 47 38.53 27.77 0.52
C ILE A 47 37.58 27.07 -0.47
N LEU A 48 38.11 26.57 -1.59
CA LEU A 48 37.39 25.70 -2.52
C LEU A 48 37.32 24.29 -1.91
N SER A 49 36.41 24.11 -0.95
CA SER A 49 36.03 22.80 -0.46
C SER A 49 35.13 22.14 -1.50
N VAL A 50 35.69 21.32 -2.39
CA VAL A 50 34.91 20.35 -3.18
C VAL A 50 34.34 19.34 -2.19
N SER A 51 33.13 19.60 -1.71
CA SER A 51 32.32 18.59 -1.02
C SER A 51 31.95 17.53 -2.05
N THR A 52 32.61 16.38 -1.98
CA THR A 52 32.15 15.17 -2.63
C THR A 52 30.83 14.78 -1.97
N GLU A 53 29.72 15.27 -2.53
CA GLU A 53 28.40 14.78 -2.19
C GLU A 53 28.35 13.31 -2.62
N SER A 54 28.47 12.42 -1.64
CA SER A 54 28.20 11.00 -1.84
C SER A 54 26.76 10.87 -2.31
N LEU A 55 26.57 10.60 -3.61
CA LEU A 55 25.30 10.17 -4.15
C LEU A 55 24.93 8.86 -3.45
N SER A 56 24.15 8.95 -2.37
CA SER A 56 23.55 7.79 -1.73
C SER A 56 22.61 7.16 -2.75
N GLN A 57 23.09 6.11 -3.39
CA GLN A 57 22.29 5.28 -4.26
C GLN A 57 21.29 4.56 -3.37
N ALA A 58 20.08 5.12 -3.26
CA ALA A 58 18.95 4.50 -2.59
C ALA A 58 18.70 3.15 -3.28
N HIS A 59 19.20 2.08 -2.69
CA HIS A 59 18.89 0.73 -3.13
C HIS A 59 17.44 0.49 -2.79
N ALA A 60 16.58 0.31 -3.80
CA ALA A 60 15.21 -0.12 -3.62
C ALA A 60 15.21 -1.37 -2.74
N ALA A 61 14.66 -1.25 -1.53
CA ALA A 61 14.70 -2.34 -0.57
C ALA A 61 13.90 -3.52 -1.14
N THR A 62 14.52 -4.69 -1.23
CA THR A 62 13.83 -5.90 -1.70
C THR A 62 13.01 -6.47 -0.54
N PRO A 63 11.71 -6.75 -0.71
CA PRO A 63 10.92 -7.36 0.36
C PRO A 63 11.47 -8.72 0.79
N GLU A 64 11.71 -8.89 2.08
CA GLU A 64 12.10 -10.16 2.68
C GLU A 64 10.85 -11.03 2.89
N LYS A 65 10.88 -12.27 2.42
CA LYS A 65 9.79 -13.23 2.63
C LYS A 65 9.90 -13.87 4.01
N LEU A 66 8.92 -13.63 4.86
CA LEU A 66 8.87 -14.13 6.24
C LEU A 66 8.21 -15.51 6.38
N GLY A 67 7.45 -15.94 5.37
CA GLY A 67 6.82 -17.26 5.38
C GLY A 67 5.73 -17.47 4.34
N THR A 68 5.21 -18.70 4.29
CA THR A 68 4.03 -19.07 3.50
C THR A 68 3.14 -19.99 4.32
N PHE A 69 1.86 -19.63 4.39
CA PHE A 69 0.84 -20.31 5.16
C PHE A 69 -0.30 -20.64 4.20
N ARG A 70 -0.20 -21.81 3.56
CA ARG A 70 -1.12 -22.24 2.50
C ARG A 70 -1.15 -21.22 1.35
N TYR A 71 -2.23 -20.45 1.22
CA TYR A 71 -2.40 -19.48 0.14
C TYR A 71 -1.80 -18.10 0.45
N TRP A 72 -1.41 -17.87 1.70
CA TRP A 72 -0.95 -16.57 2.17
C TRP A 72 0.57 -16.50 2.30
N ARG A 73 1.19 -15.47 1.73
CA ARG A 73 2.63 -15.21 1.80
C ARG A 73 2.87 -13.90 2.53
N ILE A 74 3.86 -13.86 3.41
CA ILE A 74 4.10 -12.74 4.32
C ILE A 74 5.47 -12.19 3.97
N TYR A 75 5.56 -10.87 3.93
CA TYR A 75 6.77 -10.13 3.62
C TYR A 75 6.99 -9.00 4.60
N GLN A 76 8.24 -8.59 4.71
CA GLN A 76 8.65 -7.36 5.38
C GLN A 76 9.48 -6.53 4.41
N LEU A 77 9.32 -5.22 4.49
CA LEU A 77 10.12 -4.24 3.77
C LEU A 77 10.70 -3.25 4.77
N GLY A 78 11.98 -2.93 4.61
CA GLY A 78 12.69 -2.02 5.52
C GLY A 78 12.93 -2.60 6.91
N SER A 79 13.31 -1.74 7.84
CA SER A 79 13.74 -2.09 9.20
C SER A 79 13.38 -0.98 10.20
N GLY A 80 13.40 -1.32 11.50
CA GLY A 80 13.16 -0.36 12.57
C GLY A 80 11.73 0.18 12.58
N VAL A 81 11.56 1.47 12.87
CA VAL A 81 10.25 2.14 12.93
C VAL A 81 9.57 2.25 11.56
N ASN A 82 10.34 2.34 10.48
CA ASN A 82 9.86 2.50 9.10
C ASN A 82 9.57 1.16 8.42
N LYS A 83 9.58 0.04 9.16
CA LYS A 83 9.27 -1.26 8.57
C LYS A 83 7.82 -1.31 8.11
N VAL A 84 7.57 -1.96 6.98
CA VAL A 84 6.23 -2.29 6.50
C VAL A 84 6.12 -3.81 6.45
N CYS A 85 5.05 -4.36 7.02
CA CYS A 85 4.78 -5.79 6.93
C CYS A 85 3.46 -6.01 6.20
N TYR A 86 3.43 -6.96 5.28
CA TYR A 86 2.20 -7.29 4.56
C TYR A 86 2.09 -8.79 4.31
N MET A 87 0.85 -9.25 4.22
CA MET A 87 0.52 -10.57 3.72
C MET A 87 -0.35 -10.46 2.49
N LEU A 88 -0.18 -11.39 1.55
CA LEU A 88 -0.96 -11.41 0.31
C LEU A 88 -1.35 -12.82 -0.10
N SER A 89 -2.44 -12.92 -0.86
CA SER A 89 -2.88 -14.13 -1.56
C SER A 89 -3.24 -13.78 -3.00
N GLU A 90 -2.95 -14.70 -3.91
CA GLU A 90 -3.52 -14.69 -5.26
C GLU A 90 -4.91 -15.34 -5.23
N PRO A 91 -5.79 -15.01 -6.18
CA PRO A 91 -7.09 -15.66 -6.27
C PRO A 91 -6.93 -17.12 -6.75
N VAL A 92 -7.70 -18.02 -6.14
CA VAL A 92 -7.82 -19.42 -6.56
C VAL A 92 -8.78 -19.59 -7.74
N GLU A 93 -9.67 -18.61 -7.96
CA GLU A 93 -10.50 -18.52 -9.17
C GLU A 93 -10.60 -17.08 -9.67
N LYS A 94 -10.59 -16.93 -11.00
CA LYS A 94 -10.64 -15.66 -11.73
C LYS A 94 -11.70 -15.72 -12.81
N LEU A 95 -12.71 -14.87 -12.73
CA LEU A 95 -13.78 -14.76 -13.74
C LEU A 95 -13.84 -13.33 -14.32
N PRO A 96 -14.14 -13.17 -15.62
CA PRO A 96 -14.23 -14.22 -16.64
C PRO A 96 -12.88 -14.91 -16.91
N ARG A 97 -12.90 -16.18 -17.36
CA ARG A 97 -11.66 -16.95 -17.59
C ARG A 97 -10.89 -16.51 -18.85
N ASN A 98 -11.57 -15.85 -19.78
CA ASN A 98 -11.05 -15.48 -21.11
C ASN A 98 -10.44 -14.07 -21.16
N VAL A 99 -10.25 -13.40 -20.03
CA VAL A 99 -9.62 -12.07 -20.00
C VAL A 99 -8.19 -12.14 -19.47
N ARG A 100 -7.28 -11.43 -20.15
CA ARG A 100 -5.90 -11.25 -19.69
C ARG A 100 -5.83 -10.06 -18.73
N ARG A 101 -5.25 -10.29 -17.55
CA ARG A 101 -5.04 -9.29 -16.50
C ARG A 101 -3.59 -9.35 -16.04
N GLY A 102 -3.13 -8.25 -15.45
CA GLY A 102 -1.87 -8.21 -14.71
C GLY A 102 -1.90 -9.11 -13.48
N LYS A 103 -0.92 -8.92 -12.59
CA LYS A 103 -0.88 -9.66 -11.34
C LYS A 103 -2.03 -9.22 -10.42
N ILE A 104 -2.57 -10.17 -9.65
CA ILE A 104 -3.78 -9.97 -8.85
C ILE A 104 -3.53 -10.46 -7.44
N TYR A 105 -3.75 -9.59 -6.46
CA TYR A 105 -3.52 -9.91 -5.07
C TYR A 105 -4.56 -9.25 -4.17
N PHE A 106 -5.00 -9.97 -3.16
CA PHE A 106 -5.63 -9.41 -1.98
C PHE A 106 -4.59 -9.37 -0.86
N SER A 107 -4.47 -8.22 -0.19
CA SER A 107 -3.40 -7.94 0.76
C SER A 107 -3.93 -7.38 2.07
N ILE A 108 -3.28 -7.73 3.18
CA ILE A 108 -3.43 -7.07 4.48
C ILE A 108 -2.08 -6.49 4.88
N MET A 109 -2.04 -5.21 5.26
CA MET A 109 -0.82 -4.48 5.57
C MET A 109 -0.80 -3.86 6.97
N HIS A 110 0.40 -3.74 7.51
CA HIS A 110 0.76 -3.06 8.74
C HIS A 110 1.88 -2.06 8.47
N HIS A 111 1.69 -0.83 8.92
CA HIS A 111 2.70 0.22 8.85
C HIS A 111 2.81 0.97 10.19
N PRO A 112 3.69 0.48 11.10
CA PRO A 112 3.84 0.99 12.45
C PRO A 112 4.19 2.48 12.55
N ALA A 113 5.09 3.01 11.71
CA ALA A 113 5.46 4.44 11.72
C ALA A 113 4.26 5.38 11.60
N ASN A 114 3.20 4.88 10.97
CA ASN A 114 2.02 5.63 10.60
C ASN A 114 0.76 5.16 11.33
N SER A 115 0.91 4.29 12.33
CA SER A 115 -0.19 3.70 13.09
C SER A 115 -1.27 3.01 12.24
N VAL A 116 -0.90 2.53 11.04
CA VAL A 116 -1.83 1.81 10.15
C VAL A 116 -1.77 0.33 10.46
N ARG A 117 -2.93 -0.27 10.71
CA ARG A 117 -3.12 -1.71 10.92
C ARG A 117 -4.25 -2.25 10.08
N ASN A 118 -4.15 -3.55 9.78
CA ASN A 118 -5.19 -4.32 9.12
C ASN A 118 -5.71 -3.67 7.82
N GLU A 119 -4.86 -2.91 7.14
CA GLU A 119 -5.27 -2.24 5.91
C GLU A 119 -5.47 -3.29 4.82
N ALA A 120 -6.72 -3.41 4.37
CA ALA A 120 -7.09 -4.32 3.31
C ALA A 120 -7.06 -3.60 1.95
N SER A 121 -6.34 -4.18 1.00
CA SER A 121 -6.24 -3.66 -0.35
C SER A 121 -6.21 -4.78 -1.39
N VAL A 122 -6.58 -4.43 -2.62
CA VAL A 122 -6.53 -5.32 -3.78
C VAL A 122 -5.79 -4.64 -4.91
N SER A 123 -4.89 -5.39 -5.56
CA SER A 123 -4.43 -5.08 -6.91
C SER A 123 -5.13 -6.04 -7.86
N ILE A 124 -5.83 -5.53 -8.87
CA ILE A 124 -6.70 -6.35 -9.74
C ILE A 124 -6.14 -6.57 -11.16
N GLY A 125 -4.99 -5.96 -11.45
CA GLY A 125 -4.27 -6.15 -12.71
C GLY A 125 -4.92 -5.46 -13.92
N TYR A 126 -5.79 -4.47 -13.71
CA TYR A 126 -6.35 -3.59 -14.74
C TYR A 126 -6.82 -2.27 -14.11
N PRO A 127 -6.90 -1.16 -14.86
CA PRO A 127 -7.51 0.07 -14.36
C PRO A 127 -9.02 -0.08 -14.15
N PHE A 128 -9.53 0.30 -12.97
CA PHE A 128 -10.97 0.31 -12.67
C PHE A 128 -11.73 1.31 -13.58
N SER A 129 -13.02 1.07 -13.79
CA SER A 129 -13.92 2.10 -14.33
C SER A 129 -14.14 3.18 -13.28
N SER A 130 -14.27 4.44 -13.69
CA SER A 130 -14.69 5.54 -12.80
C SER A 130 -16.08 5.34 -12.19
N LYS A 131 -16.91 4.46 -12.78
CA LYS A 131 -18.22 4.07 -12.26
C LYS A 131 -18.19 2.77 -11.45
N SER A 132 -17.02 2.14 -11.28
CA SER A 132 -16.92 0.91 -10.51
C SER A 132 -17.20 1.19 -9.03
N ASN A 133 -17.98 0.32 -8.38
CA ASN A 133 -18.12 0.27 -6.93
C ASN A 133 -17.59 -1.10 -6.45
N PRO A 134 -16.26 -1.27 -6.33
CA PRO A 134 -15.68 -2.56 -5.96
C PRO A 134 -16.05 -2.96 -4.53
N TYR A 135 -16.18 -4.25 -4.29
CA TYR A 135 -16.46 -4.78 -2.95
C TYR A 135 -15.88 -6.18 -2.75
N ALA A 136 -15.62 -6.50 -1.49
CA ALA A 136 -15.29 -7.85 -1.03
C ALA A 136 -16.48 -8.43 -0.25
N ARG A 137 -16.72 -9.74 -0.41
CA ARG A 137 -17.70 -10.49 0.37
C ARG A 137 -17.04 -11.66 1.09
N VAL A 138 -17.32 -11.81 2.37
CA VAL A 138 -16.92 -12.95 3.21
C VAL A 138 -18.17 -13.48 3.92
N GLY A 139 -18.61 -14.69 3.58
CA GLY A 139 -19.92 -15.18 4.03
C GLY A 139 -21.05 -14.30 3.49
N THR A 140 -21.90 -13.79 4.38
CA THR A 140 -23.01 -12.88 4.06
C THR A 140 -22.62 -11.41 4.08
N ASP A 141 -21.46 -11.07 4.63
CA ASP A 141 -21.02 -9.70 4.87
C ASP A 141 -20.31 -9.13 3.63
N SER A 142 -20.61 -7.87 3.33
CA SER A 142 -20.02 -7.11 2.21
C SER A 142 -19.25 -5.89 2.72
N PHE A 143 -18.14 -5.60 2.07
CA PHE A 143 -17.22 -4.53 2.41
C PHE A 143 -16.87 -3.75 1.14
N ASP A 144 -17.21 -2.47 1.11
CA ASP A 144 -16.96 -1.62 -0.07
C ASP A 144 -15.52 -1.10 -0.10
N PHE A 145 -15.00 -0.95 -1.31
CA PHE A 145 -13.66 -0.45 -1.56
C PHE A 145 -13.71 0.81 -2.43
N ASP A 146 -12.76 1.71 -2.22
CA ASP A 146 -12.52 2.84 -3.13
C ASP A 146 -11.38 2.48 -4.07
N SER A 147 -11.66 2.57 -5.36
CA SER A 147 -10.67 2.32 -6.41
C SER A 147 -9.65 3.45 -6.50
N GLY A 148 -8.45 3.16 -7.00
CA GLY A 148 -7.44 4.17 -7.27
C GLY A 148 -7.92 5.23 -8.26
N VAL A 149 -8.85 4.89 -9.17
CA VAL A 149 -9.48 5.89 -10.04
C VAL A 149 -10.32 6.90 -9.26
N GLN A 150 -11.10 6.46 -8.27
CA GLN A 150 -11.90 7.36 -7.42
C GLN A 150 -11.04 8.20 -6.47
N MET A 151 -9.82 7.74 -6.22
CA MET A 151 -8.92 8.33 -5.25
C MET A 151 -7.74 9.07 -5.87
N ASP A 152 -7.62 9.16 -7.20
CA ASP A 152 -6.42 9.66 -7.90
C ASP A 152 -5.12 8.94 -7.46
N ALA A 153 -5.14 7.60 -7.47
CA ALA A 153 -4.01 6.69 -7.21
C ALA A 153 -3.76 5.75 -8.41
N ASP A 154 -2.86 4.78 -8.24
CA ASP A 154 -2.71 3.67 -9.19
C ASP A 154 -4.09 3.08 -9.52
N PRO A 155 -4.55 3.20 -10.77
CA PRO A 155 -5.92 2.91 -11.15
C PRO A 155 -6.24 1.42 -11.05
N SER A 156 -5.25 0.55 -10.84
CA SER A 156 -5.41 -0.90 -10.71
C SER A 156 -5.59 -1.38 -9.27
N TRP A 157 -5.54 -0.47 -8.30
CA TRP A 157 -5.69 -0.78 -6.89
C TRP A 157 -7.04 -0.34 -6.34
N ALA A 158 -7.44 -0.96 -5.23
CA ALA A 158 -8.57 -0.53 -4.43
C ALA A 158 -8.28 -0.78 -2.94
N TRP A 159 -8.76 0.10 -2.07
CA TRP A 159 -8.58 0.02 -0.62
C TRP A 159 -9.94 -0.03 0.07
N LEU A 160 -10.03 -0.72 1.21
CA LEU A 160 -11.26 -0.78 1.98
C LEU A 160 -11.68 0.65 2.37
N ARG A 161 -12.91 1.04 1.99
CA ARG A 161 -13.39 2.43 2.09
C ARG A 161 -13.47 2.92 3.53
N ASN A 162 -13.97 2.08 4.43
CA ASN A 162 -14.21 2.47 5.81
C ASN A 162 -13.15 1.83 6.74
N PRO A 163 -12.22 2.62 7.30
CA PRO A 163 -11.25 2.14 8.28
C PRO A 163 -11.88 1.43 9.48
N ALA A 164 -13.07 1.87 9.92
CA ALA A 164 -13.78 1.25 11.03
C ALA A 164 -14.24 -0.20 10.73
N HIS A 165 -14.24 -0.60 9.46
CA HIS A 165 -14.58 -1.96 9.04
C HIS A 165 -13.35 -2.88 8.89
N HIS A 166 -12.12 -2.37 9.06
CA HIS A 166 -10.90 -3.17 8.91
C HIS A 166 -10.91 -4.37 9.85
N ASP A 167 -11.10 -4.16 11.15
CA ASP A 167 -11.09 -5.25 12.13
C ASP A 167 -12.25 -6.24 11.92
N ARG A 168 -13.43 -5.73 11.54
CA ARG A 168 -14.58 -6.58 11.20
C ARG A 168 -14.26 -7.47 10.00
N LEU A 169 -13.65 -6.93 8.94
CA LEU A 169 -13.24 -7.74 7.79
C LEU A 169 -12.24 -8.82 8.20
N ILE A 170 -11.23 -8.46 9.01
CA ILE A 170 -10.24 -9.41 9.52
C ILE A 170 -10.90 -10.54 10.33
N ASP A 171 -11.85 -10.22 11.20
CA ASP A 171 -12.57 -11.22 11.98
C ASP A 171 -13.43 -12.14 11.11
N MET A 172 -14.09 -11.59 10.08
CA MET A 172 -14.79 -12.40 9.09
C MET A 172 -13.83 -13.30 8.31
N MET A 173 -12.66 -12.79 7.91
CA MET A 173 -11.65 -13.57 7.20
C MET A 173 -11.02 -14.68 8.06
N LYS A 174 -10.89 -14.48 9.37
CA LYS A 174 -10.43 -15.50 10.33
C LYS A 174 -11.40 -16.69 10.45
N ARG A 175 -12.70 -16.43 10.29
CA ARG A 175 -13.79 -17.42 10.46
C ARG A 175 -14.30 -17.98 9.13
N GLY A 176 -14.08 -17.28 8.03
CA GLY A 176 -14.54 -17.63 6.70
C GLY A 176 -13.62 -18.61 5.97
N ASN A 177 -14.17 -19.22 4.91
CA ASN A 177 -13.43 -20.15 4.05
C ASN A 177 -12.90 -19.49 2.76
N GLN A 178 -13.61 -18.46 2.28
CA GLN A 178 -13.25 -17.72 1.07
C GLN A 178 -13.65 -16.24 1.17
N LEU A 179 -12.92 -15.41 0.43
CA LEU A 179 -13.25 -14.02 0.15
C LEU A 179 -13.53 -13.90 -1.35
N VAL A 180 -14.60 -13.22 -1.73
CA VAL A 180 -14.91 -12.94 -3.14
C VAL A 180 -14.82 -11.43 -3.37
N PHE A 181 -13.93 -11.00 -4.25
CA PHE A 181 -13.80 -9.60 -4.66
C PHE A 181 -14.43 -9.40 -6.03
N LYS A 182 -15.14 -8.29 -6.21
CA LYS A 182 -15.70 -7.89 -7.50
C LYS A 182 -15.34 -6.45 -7.82
N GLY A 183 -15.13 -6.18 -9.09
CA GLY A 183 -14.98 -4.81 -9.61
C GLY A 183 -15.06 -4.76 -11.12
N THR A 184 -15.30 -3.57 -11.65
CA THR A 184 -15.50 -3.35 -13.08
C THR A 184 -14.30 -2.65 -13.68
N SER A 185 -13.70 -3.23 -14.72
CA SER A 185 -12.59 -2.60 -15.44
C SER A 185 -13.04 -1.36 -16.20
N ALA A 186 -12.11 -0.48 -16.55
CA ALA A 186 -12.36 0.69 -17.42
C ALA A 186 -13.01 0.31 -18.77
N ARG A 187 -12.83 -0.94 -19.22
CA ARG A 187 -13.44 -1.50 -20.43
C ARG A 187 -14.85 -2.08 -20.22
N GLY A 188 -15.41 -1.95 -19.02
CA GLY A 188 -16.76 -2.41 -18.70
C GLY A 188 -16.88 -3.89 -18.30
N THR A 189 -15.80 -4.66 -18.29
CA THR A 189 -15.84 -6.05 -17.81
C THR A 189 -15.93 -6.10 -16.29
N LEU A 190 -17.02 -6.66 -15.76
CA LEU A 190 -17.12 -7.08 -14.36
C LEU A 190 -16.27 -8.33 -14.13
N THR A 191 -15.35 -8.27 -13.18
CA THR A 191 -14.58 -9.43 -12.76
C THR A 191 -15.01 -9.94 -11.39
N THR A 192 -14.74 -11.21 -11.13
CA THR A 192 -14.97 -11.85 -9.84
C THR A 192 -13.76 -12.70 -9.52
N ASP A 193 -13.11 -12.40 -8.41
CA ASP A 193 -11.91 -13.05 -7.92
C ASP A 193 -12.20 -13.72 -6.58
N THR A 194 -11.97 -15.03 -6.51
CA THR A 194 -12.19 -15.80 -5.29
C THR A 194 -10.84 -16.13 -4.66
N TYR A 195 -10.66 -15.79 -3.39
CA TYR A 195 -9.47 -16.05 -2.59
C TYR A 195 -9.78 -17.09 -1.52
N SER A 196 -8.86 -18.03 -1.31
CA SER A 196 -8.96 -18.99 -0.22
C SER A 196 -8.51 -18.36 1.11
N LEU A 197 -9.30 -18.53 2.16
CA LEU A 197 -8.94 -18.08 3.51
C LEU A 197 -8.21 -19.17 4.32
N LEU A 198 -7.97 -20.34 3.73
CA LEU A 198 -7.15 -21.37 4.35
C LEU A 198 -5.74 -20.82 4.63
N GLY A 199 -5.32 -20.90 5.90
CA GLY A 199 -4.04 -20.39 6.37
C GLY A 199 -4.05 -18.92 6.80
N PHE A 200 -5.14 -18.18 6.59
CA PHE A 200 -5.25 -16.75 6.91
C PHE A 200 -4.91 -16.44 8.37
N SER A 201 -5.52 -17.14 9.33
CA SER A 201 -5.31 -16.86 10.76
C SER A 201 -3.86 -17.08 11.21
N LYS A 202 -3.17 -18.10 10.66
CA LYS A 202 -1.74 -18.35 10.94
C LYS A 202 -0.85 -17.29 10.30
N ALA A 203 -1.16 -16.90 9.06
CA ALA A 203 -0.49 -15.83 8.35
C ALA A 203 -0.62 -14.48 9.08
N LEU A 204 -1.82 -14.13 9.52
CA LEU A 204 -2.11 -12.91 10.26
C LEU A 204 -1.36 -12.89 11.61
N ALA A 205 -1.29 -14.02 12.31
CA ALA A 205 -0.49 -14.12 13.53
C ALA A 205 0.99 -13.83 13.25
N ARG A 206 1.56 -14.39 12.18
CA ARG A 206 2.95 -14.11 11.77
C ARG A 206 3.16 -12.66 11.35
N LEU A 207 2.16 -12.05 10.68
CA LEU A 207 2.16 -10.64 10.30
C LEU A 207 2.18 -9.73 11.54
N ASN A 208 1.35 -10.03 12.54
CA ASN A 208 1.30 -9.29 13.80
C ASN A 208 2.60 -9.42 14.60
N GLN A 209 3.29 -10.56 14.53
CA GLN A 209 4.62 -10.71 15.13
C GLN A 209 5.68 -9.88 14.38
N ALA A 210 5.61 -9.82 13.05
CA ALA A 210 6.54 -9.03 12.24
C ALA A 210 6.39 -7.53 12.52
N CYS A 211 5.15 -7.06 12.58
CA CYS A 211 4.79 -5.68 12.91
C CYS A 211 3.82 -5.67 14.12
N PRO A 212 4.36 -5.66 15.36
CA PRO A 212 3.56 -5.59 16.57
C PRO A 212 2.82 -4.26 16.68
N PRO A 213 1.73 -4.20 17.47
CA PRO A 213 1.05 -2.94 17.74
C PRO A 213 1.99 -2.03 18.50
N VAL A 214 1.94 -0.74 18.17
CA VAL A 214 2.61 0.32 18.94
C VAL A 214 1.68 0.76 20.05
#